data_AF-A0A0F0L9S1-F1
#
_entry.id   AF-A0A0F0L9S1-F1
#
_cell.length_a   1.000
_cell.length_b   1.000
_cell.length_c   1.000
_cell.angle_alpha   90.00
_cell.angle_beta   90.00
_cell.angle_gamma   90.00
#
_symmetry.space_group_name_H-M   'P 1'
#
loop_
_entity.id
_entity.type
_entity.pdbx_description
1 polymer ?
#
loop_
_entity_poly.entity_id
_entity_poly.type
_entity_poly.pdbx_seq_one_letter_code
_entity_poly.pdbx_strand_id
1 'polypeptide(L)'
;MKRAIRATFGNGNDRGLPGEILLHAICRQLYGSSTVLNKIYFKTADNDTYKGFDSVHCVHTVDGNLELWLGEAKFYRSAKRAIDRVIADFDTHLEADYLHTEFAIVSQKISASHPHAEDLRKLMHPNTSLDEVFDRLVIPVFITYDSKVTNAHSKDCPEFFDEIRDELDALHDKVTSAFGDDLPVSVRVFFLPLADKAGLLQALEKELAPWK
;
A
#
# COMPACT_ATOMS: atom_id res chain seq x y z
N MET A 1 14.82 6.17 2.77
CA MET A 1 13.89 6.99 1.97
C MET A 1 14.59 8.08 1.16
N LYS A 2 15.34 9.03 1.78
CA LYS A 2 15.96 10.17 1.08
C LYS A 2 16.74 9.80 -0.19
N ARG A 3 17.69 8.86 -0.10
CA ARG A 3 18.49 8.37 -1.23
C ARG A 3 17.66 7.73 -2.36
N ALA A 4 16.53 7.12 -2.03
CA ALA A 4 15.65 6.51 -3.02
C ALA A 4 14.76 7.50 -3.75
N ILE A 5 14.25 8.47 -3.00
CA ILE A 5 13.54 9.60 -3.60
C ILE A 5 14.46 10.37 -4.57
N ARG A 6 15.74 10.55 -4.23
CA ARG A 6 16.76 11.15 -5.13
C ARG A 6 16.89 10.45 -6.48
N ALA A 7 16.99 9.12 -6.45
CA ALA A 7 17.33 8.35 -7.64
C ALA A 7 16.13 8.13 -8.57
N THR A 8 14.91 8.15 -8.03
CA THR A 8 13.72 7.64 -8.74
C THR A 8 12.67 8.71 -9.03
N PHE A 9 12.55 9.77 -8.21
CA PHE A 9 11.45 10.74 -8.32
C PHE A 9 11.70 11.81 -9.40
N GLY A 10 10.86 11.86 -10.44
CA GLY A 10 10.92 12.86 -11.52
C GLY A 10 11.70 12.44 -12.78
N ASN A 11 12.13 11.18 -12.88
CA ASN A 11 12.80 10.63 -14.07
C ASN A 11 11.83 10.07 -15.14
N GLY A 12 10.53 10.32 -15.00
CA GLY A 12 9.49 9.86 -15.94
C GLY A 12 9.15 8.36 -15.91
N ASN A 13 10.00 7.53 -15.29
CA ASN A 13 9.88 6.07 -15.29
C ASN A 13 8.99 5.48 -14.17
N ASP A 14 8.57 6.24 -13.16
CA ASP A 14 7.89 5.67 -11.99
C ASP A 14 6.60 6.44 -11.60
N ARG A 15 5.54 6.21 -12.37
CA ARG A 15 4.20 6.81 -12.11
C ARG A 15 3.52 6.27 -10.84
N GLY A 16 4.01 5.17 -10.27
CA GLY A 16 3.45 4.52 -9.06
C GLY A 16 4.09 4.97 -7.74
N LEU A 17 5.32 5.50 -7.78
CA LEU A 17 6.11 5.88 -6.61
C LEU A 17 5.38 6.82 -5.62
N PRO A 18 4.63 7.85 -6.05
CA PRO A 18 3.80 8.65 -5.15
C PRO A 18 2.82 7.82 -4.31
N GLY A 19 2.18 6.82 -4.92
CA GLY A 19 1.26 5.92 -4.23
C GLY A 19 1.98 5.09 -3.17
N GLU A 20 3.14 4.53 -3.51
CA GLU A 20 3.97 3.74 -2.59
C GLU A 20 4.40 4.58 -1.36
N ILE A 21 4.75 5.86 -1.57
CA ILE A 21 5.13 6.80 -0.50
C ILE A 21 3.94 7.08 0.42
N LEU A 22 2.76 7.37 -0.17
CA LEU A 22 1.56 7.73 0.57
C LEU A 22 1.02 6.53 1.38
N LEU A 23 0.95 5.35 0.77
CA LEU A 23 0.59 4.11 1.46
C LEU A 23 1.52 3.86 2.65
N HIS A 24 2.82 3.98 2.44
CA HIS A 24 3.81 3.85 3.51
C HIS A 24 3.58 4.85 4.65
N ALA A 25 3.29 6.11 4.30
CA ALA A 25 3.02 7.15 5.28
C ALA A 25 1.75 6.85 6.09
N ILE A 26 0.67 6.40 5.44
CA ILE A 26 -0.58 5.98 6.09
C ILE A 26 -0.31 4.86 7.09
N CYS A 27 0.34 3.77 6.66
CA CYS A 27 0.67 2.65 7.53
C CYS A 27 1.52 3.08 8.74
N ARG A 28 2.49 4.00 8.55
CA ARG A 28 3.36 4.47 9.63
C ARG A 28 2.66 5.42 10.60
N GLN A 29 1.93 6.40 10.07
CA GLN A 29 1.42 7.51 10.86
C GLN A 29 0.07 7.21 11.52
N LEU A 30 -0.81 6.48 10.84
CA LEU A 30 -2.15 6.19 11.35
C LEU A 30 -2.20 4.88 12.14
N TYR A 31 -1.35 3.92 11.80
CA TYR A 31 -1.37 2.58 12.41
C TYR A 31 -0.11 2.24 13.20
N GLY A 32 0.86 3.17 13.30
CA GLY A 32 2.08 2.94 14.07
C GLY A 32 2.93 1.76 13.60
N SER A 33 2.71 1.28 12.36
CA SER A 33 3.38 0.08 11.84
C SER A 33 4.91 0.21 11.88
N SER A 34 5.63 -0.90 11.97
CA SER A 34 7.07 -0.98 11.74
C SER A 34 7.35 -1.40 10.31
N THR A 35 8.33 -0.77 9.68
CA THR A 35 8.71 -1.05 8.28
C THR A 35 9.57 -2.29 8.23
N VAL A 36 9.13 -3.32 7.50
CA VAL A 36 9.91 -4.54 7.25
C VAL A 36 10.69 -4.38 5.95
N LEU A 37 9.97 -4.06 4.86
CA LEU A 37 10.52 -3.83 3.54
C LEU A 37 9.69 -2.74 2.86
N ASN A 38 10.30 -1.89 2.03
CA ASN A 38 9.53 -1.03 1.17
C ASN A 38 10.21 -0.94 -0.19
N LYS A 39 9.44 -1.15 -1.26
CA LYS A 39 9.93 -1.28 -2.63
C LYS A 39 10.75 -0.09 -3.11
N ILE A 40 10.40 1.10 -2.62
CA ILE A 40 11.11 2.35 -2.90
C ILE A 40 12.60 2.23 -2.59
N TYR A 41 12.98 1.51 -1.53
CA TYR A 41 14.40 1.36 -1.14
C TYR A 41 15.24 0.56 -2.14
N PHE A 42 14.62 -0.21 -3.04
CA PHE A 42 15.32 -1.08 -3.99
C PHE A 42 15.39 -0.50 -5.40
N LYS A 43 14.55 0.50 -5.71
CA LYS A 43 14.62 1.24 -6.99
C LYS A 43 15.91 2.06 -7.19
N THR A 44 16.81 2.06 -6.22
CA THR A 44 18.15 2.70 -6.29
C THR A 44 19.29 1.77 -6.64
N ALA A 45 19.07 0.45 -6.56
CA ALA A 45 20.12 -0.51 -6.88
C ALA A 45 20.03 -0.78 -8.38
N ASP A 46 21.01 -0.27 -9.13
CA ASP A 46 21.15 -0.54 -10.56
C ASP A 46 21.05 -2.05 -10.78
N ASN A 47 19.98 -2.48 -11.47
CA ASN A 47 19.68 -3.82 -11.96
C ASN A 47 18.80 -4.77 -11.10
N ASP A 48 18.22 -4.36 -9.97
CA ASP A 48 17.30 -5.24 -9.20
C ASP A 48 15.91 -4.61 -9.05
N THR A 49 15.03 -4.86 -10.02
CA THR A 49 13.61 -4.46 -9.92
C THR A 49 12.89 -5.54 -9.11
N TYR A 50 12.97 -5.46 -7.79
CA TYR A 50 12.07 -6.20 -6.93
C TYR A 50 10.62 -5.87 -7.32
N LYS A 51 9.89 -6.89 -7.82
CA LYS A 51 8.53 -6.73 -8.36
C LYS A 51 7.42 -7.00 -7.34
N GLY A 52 7.78 -7.45 -6.13
CA GLY A 52 6.83 -7.76 -5.07
C GLY A 52 6.04 -6.55 -4.56
N PHE A 53 5.39 -6.76 -3.40
CA PHE A 53 4.53 -5.78 -2.76
C PHE A 53 5.18 -4.39 -2.61
N ASP A 54 4.38 -3.35 -2.77
CA ASP A 54 4.84 -1.97 -2.72
C ASP A 54 5.38 -1.60 -1.33
N SER A 55 4.77 -2.15 -0.29
CA SER A 55 5.25 -2.02 1.09
C SER A 55 5.01 -3.30 1.89
N VAL A 56 5.94 -3.60 2.80
CA VAL A 56 5.80 -4.68 3.78
C VAL A 56 6.01 -4.07 5.16
N HIS A 57 4.98 -4.18 5.97
CA HIS A 57 4.91 -3.61 7.30
C HIS A 57 4.54 -4.68 8.32
N CYS A 58 4.78 -4.40 9.59
CA CYS A 58 4.17 -5.17 10.66
C CYS A 58 3.50 -4.26 11.68
N VAL A 59 2.34 -4.65 12.18
CA VAL A 59 1.57 -3.92 13.18
C VAL A 59 1.39 -4.82 14.39
N HIS A 60 1.54 -4.27 15.59
CA HIS A 60 1.14 -4.97 16.80
C HIS A 60 -0.23 -4.45 17.19
N THR A 61 -1.20 -5.36 17.25
CA THR A 61 -2.53 -5.01 17.74
C THR A 61 -2.47 -4.72 19.24
N VAL A 62 -3.50 -4.04 19.75
CA VAL A 62 -3.63 -3.75 21.18
C VAL A 62 -3.58 -5.04 22.03
N ASP A 63 -4.05 -6.15 21.45
CA ASP A 63 -4.09 -7.46 22.09
C ASP A 63 -2.76 -8.23 22.01
N GLY A 64 -1.71 -7.60 21.45
CA GLY A 64 -0.36 -8.17 21.38
C GLY A 64 -0.10 -9.07 20.17
N ASN A 65 -1.06 -9.21 19.25
CA ASN A 65 -0.88 -10.01 18.03
C ASN A 65 -0.07 -9.24 16.98
N LEU A 66 0.79 -9.97 16.27
CA LEU A 66 1.55 -9.45 15.13
C LEU A 66 0.73 -9.62 13.85
N GLU A 67 0.39 -8.52 13.20
CA GLU A 67 -0.14 -8.50 11.84
C GLU A 67 0.99 -8.25 10.83
N LEU A 68 1.03 -9.04 9.77
CA LEU A 68 1.87 -8.80 8.61
C LEU A 68 1.08 -8.04 7.57
N TRP A 69 1.58 -6.89 7.14
CA TRP A 69 0.90 -6.00 6.20
C TRP A 69 1.60 -6.03 4.85
N LEU A 70 0.93 -6.52 3.81
CA LEU A 70 1.43 -6.58 2.42
C LEU A 70 0.69 -5.56 1.56
N GLY A 71 1.31 -4.40 1.35
CA GLY A 71 0.67 -3.23 0.78
C GLY A 71 0.73 -3.13 -0.74
N GLU A 72 -0.36 -2.62 -1.31
CA GLU A 72 -0.53 -2.39 -2.74
C GLU A 72 -1.05 -0.96 -2.99
N ALA A 73 -0.37 -0.18 -3.82
CA ALA A 73 -0.74 1.20 -4.11
C ALA A 73 -1.15 1.41 -5.57
N LYS A 74 -2.41 1.82 -5.79
CA LYS A 74 -2.95 2.20 -7.09
C LYS A 74 -3.10 3.71 -7.21
N PHE A 75 -2.05 4.33 -7.76
CA PHE A 75 -2.06 5.74 -8.11
C PHE A 75 -2.75 5.99 -9.47
N TYR A 76 -4.08 6.07 -9.51
CA TYR A 76 -4.91 6.16 -10.73
C TYR A 76 -5.70 7.47 -10.78
N ARG A 77 -6.33 7.75 -11.94
CA ARG A 77 -7.33 8.83 -12.09
C ARG A 77 -8.77 8.34 -11.93
N SER A 78 -8.99 7.03 -12.09
CA SER A 78 -10.32 6.42 -12.05
C SER A 78 -10.34 5.37 -10.96
N ALA A 79 -11.20 5.56 -9.96
CA ALA A 79 -11.39 4.60 -8.88
C ALA A 79 -11.79 3.22 -9.42
N LYS A 80 -12.73 3.16 -10.38
CA LYS A 80 -13.11 1.89 -11.03
C LYS A 80 -11.91 1.13 -11.60
N ARG A 81 -11.08 1.79 -12.41
CA ARG A 81 -9.90 1.12 -12.99
C ARG A 81 -8.88 0.72 -11.94
N ALA A 82 -8.74 1.51 -10.88
CA ALA A 82 -7.88 1.18 -9.76
C ALA A 82 -8.37 -0.09 -9.07
N ILE A 83 -9.66 -0.16 -8.72
CA ILE A 83 -10.31 -1.31 -8.09
C ILE A 83 -10.19 -2.55 -8.98
N ASP A 84 -10.58 -2.46 -10.26
CA ASP A 84 -10.51 -3.58 -11.20
C ASP A 84 -9.06 -4.13 -11.27
N ARG A 85 -8.05 -3.26 -11.19
CA ARG A 85 -6.65 -3.66 -11.16
C ARG A 85 -6.22 -4.28 -9.83
N VAL A 86 -6.70 -3.76 -8.69
CA VAL A 86 -6.46 -4.36 -7.37
C VAL A 86 -6.96 -5.80 -7.36
N ILE A 87 -8.22 -6.02 -7.75
CA ILE A 87 -8.82 -7.36 -7.76
C ILE A 87 -8.00 -8.32 -8.64
N ALA A 88 -7.62 -7.88 -9.84
CA ALA A 88 -6.82 -8.70 -10.75
C ALA A 88 -5.42 -9.05 -10.21
N ASP A 89 -4.77 -8.14 -9.49
CA ASP A 89 -3.46 -8.41 -8.87
C ASP A 89 -3.60 -9.24 -7.59
N PHE A 90 -4.73 -9.14 -6.90
CA PHE A 90 -4.97 -9.77 -5.61
C PHE A 90 -4.97 -11.30 -5.69
N ASP A 91 -5.64 -11.88 -6.69
CA ASP A 91 -5.67 -13.33 -6.89
C ASP A 91 -4.26 -13.88 -7.06
N THR A 92 -3.44 -13.23 -7.91
CA THR A 92 -2.04 -13.63 -8.13
C THR A 92 -1.18 -13.43 -6.88
N HIS A 93 -1.38 -12.33 -6.15
CA HIS A 93 -0.58 -12.02 -4.96
C HIS A 93 -0.84 -12.94 -3.78
N LEU A 94 -1.98 -13.62 -3.75
CA LEU A 94 -2.32 -14.61 -2.73
C LEU A 94 -1.99 -16.05 -3.14
N GLU A 95 -1.49 -16.28 -4.35
CA GLU A 95 -1.03 -17.60 -4.76
C GLU A 95 0.12 -18.07 -3.87
N ALA A 96 0.06 -19.33 -3.42
CA ALA A 96 1.02 -19.92 -2.51
C ALA A 96 2.47 -19.75 -2.97
N ASP A 97 2.74 -20.05 -4.25
CA ASP A 97 4.08 -19.97 -4.83
C ASP A 97 4.60 -18.52 -4.87
N TYR A 98 3.70 -17.56 -5.13
CA TYR A 98 4.05 -16.14 -5.12
C TYR A 98 4.41 -15.68 -3.71
N LEU A 99 3.56 -15.99 -2.72
CA LEU A 99 3.80 -15.62 -1.32
C LEU A 99 5.08 -16.24 -0.76
N HIS A 100 5.33 -17.53 -1.02
CA HIS A 100 6.55 -18.19 -0.57
C HIS A 100 7.80 -17.57 -1.20
N THR A 101 7.73 -17.23 -2.50
CA THR A 101 8.84 -16.55 -3.20
C THR A 101 9.11 -15.18 -2.57
N GLU A 102 8.06 -14.39 -2.33
CA GLU A 102 8.19 -13.07 -1.72
C GLU A 102 8.71 -13.15 -0.28
N PHE A 103 8.19 -14.07 0.54
CA PHE A 103 8.67 -14.28 1.91
C PHE A 103 10.13 -14.71 1.97
N ALA A 104 10.61 -15.53 1.02
CA ALA A 104 12.01 -15.90 0.94
C ALA A 104 12.91 -14.67 0.70
N ILE A 105 12.47 -13.72 -0.13
CA ILE A 105 13.21 -12.47 -0.40
C ILE A 105 13.13 -11.52 0.80
N VAL A 106 11.92 -11.28 1.32
CA VAL A 106 11.67 -10.33 2.41
C VAL A 106 12.40 -10.76 3.68
N SER A 107 12.30 -12.04 4.07
CA SER A 107 12.89 -12.56 5.31
C SER A 107 14.41 -12.38 5.36
N GLN A 108 15.11 -12.48 4.23
CA GLN A 108 16.57 -12.24 4.16
C GLN A 108 16.94 -10.77 4.41
N LYS A 109 16.03 -9.84 4.08
CA LYS A 109 16.26 -8.40 4.17
C LYS A 109 15.90 -7.82 5.54
N ILE A 110 15.27 -8.60 6.42
CA ILE A 110 14.91 -8.16 7.78
C ILE A 110 16.19 -7.93 8.60
N SER A 111 16.40 -6.72 9.11
CA SER A 111 17.54 -6.43 9.99
C SER A 111 17.46 -7.26 11.27
N ALA A 112 18.59 -7.80 11.73
CA ALA A 112 18.67 -8.47 13.04
C ALA A 112 18.35 -7.53 14.21
N SER A 113 18.50 -6.22 14.03
CA SER A 113 18.11 -5.20 15.01
C SER A 113 16.62 -4.84 14.97
N HIS A 114 15.85 -5.39 14.03
CA HIS A 114 14.41 -5.15 13.99
C HIS A 114 13.78 -5.78 15.25
N PRO A 115 12.97 -5.03 16.04
CA PRO A 115 12.45 -5.51 17.32
C PRO A 115 11.67 -6.83 17.24
N HIS A 116 11.13 -7.13 16.05
CA HIS A 116 10.29 -8.30 15.78
C HIS A 116 10.90 -9.22 14.71
N ALA A 117 12.23 -9.21 14.57
CA ALA A 117 12.91 -9.96 13.52
C ALA A 117 12.62 -11.47 13.59
N GLU A 118 12.61 -12.05 14.79
CA GLU A 118 12.39 -13.49 14.98
C GLU A 118 10.95 -13.90 14.59
N ASP A 119 9.94 -13.19 15.09
CA ASP A 119 8.53 -13.48 14.79
C ASP A 119 8.23 -13.35 13.30
N LEU A 120 8.75 -12.29 12.65
CA LEU A 120 8.58 -12.09 11.21
C LEU A 120 9.28 -13.20 10.40
N ARG A 121 10.49 -13.59 10.79
CA ARG A 121 11.21 -14.69 10.13
C ARG A 121 10.50 -16.03 10.31
N LYS A 122 9.91 -16.26 11.48
CA LYS A 122 9.09 -17.45 11.74
C LYS A 122 7.82 -17.44 10.89
N LEU A 123 7.11 -16.31 10.82
CA LEU A 123 5.89 -16.19 10.02
C LEU A 123 6.18 -16.40 8.52
N MET A 124 7.31 -15.88 8.04
CA MET A 124 7.78 -16.00 6.65
C MET A 124 8.58 -17.29 6.38
N HIS A 125 8.65 -18.22 7.34
CA HIS A 125 9.44 -19.44 7.18
C HIS A 125 8.74 -20.40 6.20
N PRO A 126 9.47 -21.11 5.31
CA PRO A 126 8.87 -22.05 4.35
C PRO A 126 8.03 -23.19 4.97
N ASN A 127 8.24 -23.48 6.26
CA ASN A 127 7.51 -24.53 6.99
C ASN A 127 6.30 -24.00 7.77
N THR A 128 6.05 -22.69 7.76
CA THR A 128 4.83 -22.10 8.34
C THR A 128 3.70 -22.29 7.36
N SER A 129 2.55 -22.81 7.82
CA SER A 129 1.41 -23.01 6.93
C SER A 129 0.86 -21.68 6.44
N LEU A 130 0.33 -21.65 5.22
CA LEU A 130 -0.29 -20.44 4.69
C LEU A 130 -1.53 -20.04 5.47
N ASP A 131 -2.26 -20.98 6.06
CA ASP A 131 -3.39 -20.67 6.96
C ASP A 131 -2.93 -19.81 8.14
N GLU A 132 -1.81 -20.19 8.78
CA GLU A 132 -1.23 -19.44 9.89
C GLU A 132 -0.71 -18.05 9.46
N VAL A 133 -0.25 -17.93 8.21
CA VAL A 133 0.10 -16.63 7.61
C VAL A 133 -1.14 -15.80 7.39
N PHE A 134 -2.18 -16.37 6.75
CA PHE A 134 -3.41 -15.70 6.37
C PHE A 134 -4.18 -15.17 7.57
N ASP A 135 -4.21 -15.91 8.68
CA ASP A 135 -4.76 -15.46 9.96
C ASP A 135 -4.15 -14.15 10.48
N ARG A 136 -2.92 -13.84 10.06
CA ARG A 136 -2.17 -12.64 10.47
C ARG A 136 -1.97 -11.64 9.34
N LEU A 137 -2.48 -11.95 8.14
CA LEU A 137 -2.21 -11.18 6.94
C LEU A 137 -3.25 -10.07 6.77
N VAL A 138 -2.74 -8.86 6.60
CA VAL A 138 -3.53 -7.69 6.24
C VAL A 138 -3.02 -7.15 4.91
N ILE A 139 -3.92 -6.86 3.98
CA ILE A 139 -3.58 -6.24 2.69
C ILE A 139 -4.06 -4.80 2.70
N PRO A 140 -3.20 -3.82 3.05
CA PRO A 140 -3.52 -2.42 2.91
C PRO A 140 -3.46 -2.01 1.43
N VAL A 141 -4.61 -1.63 0.89
CA VAL A 141 -4.78 -1.20 -0.50
C VAL A 141 -4.99 0.32 -0.53
N PHE A 142 -4.08 1.05 -1.15
CA PHE A 142 -4.21 2.50 -1.31
C PHE A 142 -4.69 2.86 -2.72
N ILE A 143 -5.76 3.63 -2.83
CA ILE A 143 -6.37 4.01 -4.11
C ILE A 143 -6.49 5.53 -4.17
N THR A 144 -5.90 6.13 -5.20
CA THR A 144 -6.17 7.53 -5.57
C THR A 144 -7.01 7.61 -6.83
N TYR A 145 -7.80 8.67 -6.95
CA TYR A 145 -8.58 8.97 -8.14
C TYR A 145 -8.95 10.45 -8.23
N ASP A 146 -9.30 10.92 -9.42
CA ASP A 146 -9.85 12.25 -9.62
C ASP A 146 -11.34 12.21 -9.23
N SER A 147 -11.68 12.81 -8.09
CA SER A 147 -13.04 12.91 -7.56
C SER A 147 -13.73 14.15 -8.11
N LYS A 148 -14.97 13.97 -8.60
CA LYS A 148 -15.80 15.10 -9.03
C LYS A 148 -16.22 15.96 -7.84
N VAL A 149 -16.49 15.33 -6.70
CA VAL A 149 -16.89 16.00 -5.46
C VAL A 149 -15.73 16.88 -4.97
N THR A 150 -14.52 16.31 -4.82
CA THR A 150 -13.35 17.10 -4.39
C THR A 150 -12.99 18.22 -5.37
N ASN A 151 -13.27 18.05 -6.67
CA ASN A 151 -13.05 19.10 -7.66
C ASN A 151 -14.11 20.21 -7.61
N ALA A 152 -15.36 19.89 -7.28
CA ALA A 152 -16.48 20.83 -7.24
C ALA A 152 -16.45 21.75 -6.01
N HIS A 153 -15.86 21.29 -4.90
CA HIS A 153 -15.79 22.02 -3.65
C HIS A 153 -14.41 22.66 -3.44
N SER A 154 -14.38 23.91 -2.99
CA SER A 154 -13.12 24.66 -2.74
C SER A 154 -12.87 24.96 -1.26
N LYS A 155 -13.79 24.53 -0.38
CA LYS A 155 -13.76 24.76 1.06
C LYS A 155 -14.40 23.57 1.76
N ASP A 156 -13.99 23.35 3.00
CA ASP A 156 -14.62 22.38 3.88
C ASP A 156 -16.01 22.91 4.27
N CYS A 157 -17.06 22.19 3.87
CA CYS A 157 -18.43 22.49 4.22
C CYS A 157 -19.24 21.19 4.43
N PRO A 158 -20.37 21.24 5.15
CA PRO A 158 -21.20 20.06 5.39
C PRO A 158 -21.58 19.32 4.10
N GLU A 159 -21.92 20.06 3.05
CA GLU A 159 -22.30 19.52 1.74
C GLU A 159 -21.16 18.72 1.10
N PHE A 160 -19.92 19.21 1.19
CA PHE A 160 -18.75 18.47 0.72
C PHE A 160 -18.58 17.16 1.48
N PHE A 161 -18.74 17.17 2.82
CA PHE A 161 -18.57 15.96 3.64
C PHE A 161 -19.66 14.92 3.39
N ASP A 162 -20.89 15.35 3.14
CA ASP A 162 -21.99 14.44 2.81
C ASP A 162 -21.78 13.83 1.41
N GLU A 163 -21.49 14.66 0.39
CA GLU A 163 -21.25 14.18 -0.97
C GLU A 163 -20.03 13.25 -1.07
N ILE A 164 -18.93 13.55 -0.35
CA ILE A 164 -17.74 12.71 -0.40
C ILE A 164 -17.95 11.41 0.36
N ARG A 165 -18.76 11.42 1.43
CA ARG A 165 -19.15 10.19 2.13
C ARG A 165 -19.95 9.29 1.21
N ASP A 166 -20.95 9.82 0.53
CA ASP A 166 -21.76 9.06 -0.44
C ASP A 166 -20.89 8.47 -1.57
N GLU A 167 -19.91 9.25 -2.07
CA GLU A 167 -18.96 8.77 -3.08
C GLU A 167 -18.09 7.62 -2.54
N LEU A 168 -17.56 7.75 -1.33
CA LEU A 168 -16.70 6.75 -0.70
C LEU A 168 -17.46 5.47 -0.31
N ASP A 169 -18.69 5.60 0.19
CA ASP A 169 -19.54 4.46 0.55
C ASP A 169 -19.87 3.64 -0.71
N ALA A 170 -20.21 4.30 -1.83
CA ALA A 170 -20.43 3.62 -3.10
C ALA A 170 -19.17 2.89 -3.63
N LEU A 171 -17.98 3.45 -3.40
CA LEU A 171 -16.72 2.79 -3.76
C LEU A 171 -16.39 1.63 -2.83
N HIS A 172 -16.65 1.79 -1.54
CA HIS A 172 -16.49 0.73 -0.55
C HIS A 172 -17.37 -0.47 -0.89
N ASP A 173 -18.67 -0.25 -1.12
CA ASP A 173 -19.62 -1.30 -1.51
C ASP A 173 -19.17 -2.05 -2.76
N LYS A 174 -18.62 -1.32 -3.73
CA LYS A 174 -18.08 -1.92 -4.95
C LYS A 174 -16.87 -2.81 -4.67
N VAL A 175 -15.97 -2.39 -3.79
CA VAL A 175 -14.79 -3.21 -3.43
C VAL A 175 -15.23 -4.45 -2.68
N THR A 176 -16.09 -4.30 -1.67
CA THR A 176 -16.63 -5.42 -0.89
C THR A 176 -17.37 -6.41 -1.79
N SER A 177 -18.20 -5.93 -2.71
CA SER A 177 -18.91 -6.78 -3.66
C SER A 177 -17.99 -7.51 -4.64
N ALA A 178 -16.84 -6.90 -4.99
CA ALA A 178 -15.88 -7.48 -5.93
C ALA A 178 -15.02 -8.57 -5.27
N PHE A 179 -14.66 -8.39 -4.00
CA PHE A 179 -13.92 -9.40 -3.23
C PHE A 179 -14.80 -10.54 -2.72
N GLY A 180 -16.05 -10.27 -2.40
CA GLY A 180 -16.95 -11.23 -1.76
C GLY A 180 -16.62 -11.45 -0.27
N ASP A 181 -17.37 -12.36 0.36
CA ASP A 181 -17.32 -12.59 1.80
C ASP A 181 -16.29 -13.64 2.25
N ASP A 182 -15.73 -14.42 1.33
CA ASP A 182 -14.89 -15.59 1.62
C ASP A 182 -13.39 -15.31 1.41
N LEU A 183 -12.94 -14.13 1.84
CA LEU A 183 -11.53 -13.76 1.78
C LEU A 183 -10.77 -14.41 2.95
N PRO A 184 -9.66 -15.14 2.68
CA PRO A 184 -8.85 -15.74 3.74
C PRO A 184 -8.06 -14.69 4.54
N VAL A 185 -8.09 -13.43 4.14
CA VAL A 185 -7.22 -12.35 4.66
C VAL A 185 -8.02 -11.08 4.88
N SER A 186 -7.53 -10.22 5.77
CA SER A 186 -8.14 -8.91 6.01
C SER A 186 -7.67 -7.89 4.99
N VAL A 187 -8.58 -7.25 4.26
CA VAL A 187 -8.25 -6.16 3.33
C VAL A 187 -8.61 -4.82 3.93
N ARG A 188 -7.67 -3.88 3.95
CA ARG A 188 -7.90 -2.49 4.42
C ARG A 188 -7.75 -1.53 3.27
N VAL A 189 -8.85 -0.89 2.86
CA VAL A 189 -8.83 0.00 1.69
C VAL A 189 -8.75 1.46 2.15
N PHE A 190 -7.80 2.19 1.58
CA PHE A 190 -7.59 3.61 1.79
C PHE A 190 -7.89 4.35 0.50
N PHE A 191 -8.99 5.09 0.49
CA PHE A 191 -9.32 5.98 -0.62
C PHE A 191 -8.77 7.38 -0.34
N LEU A 192 -8.08 7.94 -1.32
CA LEU A 192 -7.70 9.35 -1.34
C LEU A 192 -8.30 10.01 -2.59
N PRO A 193 -9.49 10.62 -2.46
CA PRO A 193 -10.08 11.41 -3.53
C PRO A 193 -9.28 12.68 -3.77
N LEU A 194 -8.96 12.98 -5.02
CA LEU A 194 -8.17 14.14 -5.42
C LEU A 194 -9.01 15.07 -6.31
N ALA A 195 -8.88 16.39 -6.11
CA ALA A 195 -9.43 17.35 -7.07
C ALA A 195 -8.74 17.25 -8.44
N ASP A 196 -7.41 17.11 -8.42
CA ASP A 196 -6.59 16.85 -9.60
C ASP A 196 -5.32 16.09 -9.18
N LYS A 197 -5.16 14.87 -9.70
CA LYS A 197 -3.96 14.08 -9.53
C LYS A 197 -2.69 14.78 -10.02
N ALA A 198 -2.76 15.57 -11.11
CA ALA A 198 -1.59 16.26 -11.62
C ALA A 198 -1.11 17.36 -10.65
N GLY A 199 -2.04 18.06 -10.01
CA GLY A 199 -1.75 18.98 -8.92
C GLY A 199 -1.02 18.32 -7.74
N LEU A 200 -1.49 17.16 -7.27
CA LEU A 200 -0.80 16.42 -6.20
C LEU A 200 0.63 16.01 -6.61
N LEU A 201 0.80 15.53 -7.85
CA LEU A 201 2.12 15.17 -8.37
C LEU A 201 3.08 16.36 -8.36
N GLN A 202 2.64 17.51 -8.85
CA GLN A 202 3.47 18.73 -8.85
C GLN A 202 3.82 19.18 -7.43
N ALA A 203 2.86 19.13 -6.51
CA ALA A 203 3.12 19.47 -5.10
C ALA A 203 4.16 18.51 -4.49
N LEU A 204 4.00 17.21 -4.72
CA LEU A 204 4.94 16.21 -4.23
C LEU A 204 6.33 16.37 -4.86
N GLU A 205 6.41 16.64 -6.17
CA GLU A 205 7.68 16.95 -6.85
C GLU A 205 8.37 18.17 -6.22
N LYS A 206 7.61 19.23 -5.92
CA LYS A 206 8.15 20.44 -5.30
C LYS A 206 8.69 20.17 -3.89
N GLU A 207 7.96 19.43 -3.06
CA GLU A 207 8.39 19.10 -1.69
C GLU A 207 9.57 18.13 -1.66
N LEU A 208 9.66 17.24 -2.65
CA LEU A 208 10.76 16.28 -2.78
C LEU A 208 11.96 16.85 -3.55
N ALA A 209 11.82 17.99 -4.24
CA ALA A 209 12.90 18.62 -4.99
C ALA A 209 14.14 18.98 -4.15
N PRO A 210 14.04 19.53 -2.92
CA PRO A 210 15.20 19.77 -2.05
C PRO A 210 15.91 18.48 -1.61
N TRP A 211 15.20 17.36 -1.74
CA TRP A 211 15.69 16.05 -1.38
C TRP A 211 16.30 15.36 -2.57
N LYS A 212 16.32 15.96 -3.78
CA LYS A 212 17.22 15.57 -4.88
C LYS A 212 18.69 15.80 -4.48
#